data_AF-A0A2N0Z5M9-F1
#
_entry.id   AF-A0A2N0Z5M9-F1
#
_cell.length_a   1.000
_cell.length_b   1.000
_cell.length_c   1.000
_cell.angle_alpha   90.00
_cell.angle_beta   90.00
_cell.angle_gamma   90.00
#
_symmetry.space_group_name_H-M   'P 1'
#
loop_
_entity.id
_entity.type
_entity.pdbx_description
1 polymer ?
#
loop_
_entity_poly.entity_id
_entity_poly.type
_entity_poly.pdbx_seq_one_letter_code
_entity_poly.pdbx_strand_id
1 'polypeptide(L)'
;MNTIYKKQEDVIQNRELHHYILDVFGLHSKKKRVRKKLFKQVLEQETLLNKVVKDFHQEADTEVAANEEASPIDFSVLPVTTLLKLGKEFFKEEEAIRFYYNKNKPEQYKNKELLIACISTSFQSSSSAVQKEIVNLLS
;
A
#
# COMPACT_ATOMS: atom_id res chain seq x y z
N MET A 1 6.12 17.81 35.54
CA MET A 1 6.79 17.40 34.28
C MET A 1 5.88 17.80 33.13
N ASN A 2 6.27 18.80 32.34
CA ASN A 2 5.40 19.42 31.33
C ASN A 2 5.05 18.41 30.23
N THR A 3 3.75 18.25 29.95
CA THR A 3 3.20 17.43 28.85
C THR A 3 3.79 17.76 27.48
N ILE A 4 4.36 18.97 27.36
CA ILE A 4 5.05 19.52 26.18
C ILE A 4 6.33 18.76 25.86
N TYR A 5 7.17 18.47 26.87
CA TYR A 5 8.43 17.76 26.64
C TYR A 5 8.19 16.32 26.23
N LYS A 6 7.17 15.70 26.82
CA LYS A 6 6.77 14.32 26.50
C LYS A 6 6.39 14.18 25.01
N LYS A 7 5.58 15.12 24.49
CA LYS A 7 5.20 15.15 23.06
C LYS A 7 6.37 15.41 22.11
N GLN A 8 7.29 16.30 22.48
CA GLN A 8 8.51 16.53 21.68
C GLN A 8 9.39 15.29 21.64
N GLU A 9 9.48 14.57 22.76
CA GLU A 9 10.23 13.32 22.87
C GLU A 9 9.60 12.21 22.03
N ASP A 10 8.27 12.09 22.01
CA ASP A 10 7.52 11.15 21.15
C ASP A 10 7.76 11.42 19.65
N VAL A 11 7.79 12.70 19.24
CA VAL A 11 8.07 13.12 17.85
C VAL A 11 9.54 12.87 17.46
N ILE A 12 10.48 12.95 18.43
CA ILE A 12 11.91 12.68 18.18
C ILE A 12 12.18 11.17 18.11
N GLN A 13 11.44 10.36 18.88
CA GLN A 13 11.59 8.91 18.91
C GLN A 13 10.92 8.23 17.71
N ASN A 14 9.82 8.79 17.20
CA ASN A 14 9.11 8.22 16.06
C ASN A 14 9.72 8.70 14.72
N ARG A 15 10.42 7.80 14.05
CA ARG A 15 11.12 8.05 12.79
C ARG A 15 10.17 8.34 11.63
N GLU A 16 8.99 7.74 11.63
CA GLU A 16 7.95 7.92 10.60
C GLU A 16 7.32 9.30 10.70
N LEU A 17 6.96 9.71 11.92
CA LEU A 17 6.51 11.08 12.21
C LEU A 17 7.54 12.12 11.76
N HIS A 18 8.82 11.86 12.00
CA HIS A 18 9.89 12.76 11.56
C HIS A 18 9.98 12.87 10.03
N HIS A 19 9.77 11.77 9.29
CA HIS A 19 9.72 11.79 7.84
C HIS A 19 8.47 12.51 7.32
N TYR A 20 7.30 12.20 7.88
CA TYR A 20 6.03 12.84 7.54
C TYR A 20 6.07 14.36 7.73
N ILE A 21 6.59 14.84 8.87
CA ILE A 21 6.76 16.28 9.11
C ILE A 21 7.68 16.89 8.04
N LEU A 22 8.79 16.25 7.69
CA LEU A 22 9.67 16.78 6.65
C LEU A 22 9.00 16.83 5.28
N ASP A 23 8.17 15.85 4.95
CA ASP A 23 7.47 15.77 3.66
C ASP A 23 6.30 16.78 3.58
N VAL A 24 5.47 16.89 4.63
CA VAL A 24 4.37 17.87 4.72
C VAL A 24 4.88 19.31 4.56
N PHE A 25 6.04 19.62 5.15
CA PHE A 25 6.64 20.96 5.04
C PHE A 25 7.56 21.11 3.81
N GLY A 26 7.68 20.10 2.96
CA GLY A 26 8.49 20.13 1.74
C GLY A 26 10.00 20.27 1.98
N LEU A 27 10.49 19.81 3.13
CA LEU A 27 11.85 20.02 3.62
C LEU A 27 12.82 18.93 3.12
N HIS A 28 12.87 18.71 1.81
CA HIS A 28 13.62 17.63 1.14
C HIS A 28 15.14 17.88 1.04
N SER A 29 15.74 18.68 1.92
CA SER A 29 17.14 19.07 1.77
C SER A 29 18.08 17.87 2.00
N LYS A 30 18.93 17.54 1.03
CA LYS A 30 19.94 16.47 1.20
C LYS A 30 20.93 16.74 2.34
N LYS A 31 21.13 18.01 2.73
CA LYS A 31 22.07 18.40 3.80
C LYS A 31 21.49 18.15 5.19
N LYS A 32 22.10 17.26 5.96
CA LYS A 32 21.70 16.90 7.35
C LYS A 32 21.54 18.12 8.27
N ARG A 33 22.47 19.07 8.20
CA ARG A 33 22.45 20.29 9.02
C ARG A 33 21.23 21.18 8.73
N VAL A 34 20.81 21.25 7.46
CA VAL A 34 19.67 22.06 7.02
C VAL A 34 18.36 21.43 7.48
N ARG A 35 18.21 20.10 7.30
CA ARG A 35 17.06 19.34 7.81
C ARG A 35 16.86 19.52 9.30
N LYS A 36 17.93 19.36 10.10
CA LYS A 36 17.86 19.52 11.56
C LYS A 36 17.47 20.94 11.99
N LYS A 37 17.93 21.96 11.26
CA LYS A 37 17.58 23.35 11.54
C LYS A 37 16.10 23.61 11.26
N LEU A 38 15.60 23.17 10.11
CA LEU A 38 14.21 23.37 9.70
C LEU A 38 13.24 22.59 10.59
N PHE A 39 13.57 21.34 10.92
CA PHE A 39 12.78 20.55 11.85
C PHE A 39 12.66 21.21 13.22
N LYS A 40 13.77 21.78 13.74
CA LYS A 40 13.74 22.51 15.01
C LYS A 40 12.84 23.75 14.94
N GLN A 41 12.84 24.47 13.82
CA GLN A 41 11.95 25.62 13.63
C GLN A 41 10.47 25.23 13.58
N VAL A 42 10.16 24.06 13.00
CA VAL A 42 8.79 23.51 13.00
C VAL A 42 8.39 23.04 14.40
N LEU A 43 9.29 22.42 15.15
CA LEU A 43 9.06 22.03 16.55
C LEU A 43 8.78 23.24 17.46
N GLU A 44 9.40 24.39 17.18
CA GLU A 44 9.17 25.65 17.89
C GLU A 44 7.78 26.25 17.58
N GLN A 45 7.13 25.84 16.48
CA GLN A 45 5.78 26.26 16.09
C GLN A 45 4.72 25.26 16.58
N GLU A 46 4.41 25.33 17.88
CA GLU A 46 3.54 24.38 18.59
C GLU A 46 2.14 24.19 17.96
N THR A 47 1.56 25.24 17.38
CA THR A 47 0.23 25.20 16.76
C THR A 47 0.21 24.39 15.46
N LEU A 48 1.31 24.38 14.72
CA LEU A 48 1.46 23.61 13.48
C LEU A 48 1.82 22.16 13.80
N LEU A 49 2.67 21.93 14.80
CA LEU A 49 3.01 20.59 15.26
C LEU A 49 1.77 19.81 15.73
N ASN A 50 0.91 20.42 16.54
CA ASN A 50 -0.30 19.73 17.03
C ASN A 50 -1.30 19.41 15.91
N LYS A 51 -1.30 20.16 14.81
CA LYS A 51 -2.12 19.83 13.62
C LYS A 51 -1.50 18.62 12.90
N VAL A 52 -0.22 18.69 12.57
CA VAL A 52 0.46 17.61 11.83
C VAL A 52 0.50 16.28 12.60
N VAL A 53 0.64 16.31 13.92
CA VAL A 53 0.57 15.10 14.75
C VAL A 53 -0.86 14.54 14.81
N LYS A 54 -1.89 15.41 14.84
CA LYS A 54 -3.28 14.97 14.74
C LYS A 54 -3.59 14.37 13.38
N ASP A 55 -3.10 14.99 12.31
CA ASP A 55 -3.28 14.52 10.94
C ASP A 55 -2.58 13.17 10.72
N PHE A 56 -1.35 13.00 11.25
CA PHE A 56 -0.65 11.72 11.24
C PHE A 56 -1.36 10.63 12.05
N HIS A 57 -1.93 10.95 13.22
CA HIS A 57 -2.72 9.98 13.98
C HIS A 57 -4.08 9.71 13.33
N GLN A 58 -4.68 10.65 12.62
CA GLN A 58 -5.88 10.41 11.82
C GLN A 58 -5.59 9.53 10.59
N GLU A 59 -4.46 9.71 9.92
CA GLU A 59 -4.01 8.80 8.86
C GLU A 59 -3.73 7.40 9.43
N ALA A 60 -3.08 7.30 10.59
CA ALA A 60 -2.84 6.02 11.27
C ALA A 60 -4.15 5.35 11.77
N ASP A 61 -5.13 6.09 12.27
CA ASP A 61 -6.43 5.54 12.69
C ASP A 61 -7.34 5.21 11.49
N THR A 62 -7.06 5.75 10.30
CA THR A 62 -7.73 5.33 9.06
C THR A 62 -7.17 3.98 8.57
N GLU A 63 -5.97 3.59 8.98
CA GLU A 63 -5.39 2.28 8.66
C GLU A 63 -5.78 1.15 9.64
N VAL A 64 -6.36 1.46 10.81
CA VAL A 64 -6.74 0.43 11.81
C VAL A 64 -8.25 0.11 11.80
N ALA A 65 -9.05 0.81 10.98
CA ALA A 65 -10.48 0.51 10.78
C ALA A 65 -10.75 -0.40 9.56
N ALA A 66 -9.74 -1.06 9.00
CA ALA A 66 -9.97 -2.19 8.10
C ALA A 66 -10.21 -3.44 8.95
N ASN A 67 -11.44 -3.56 9.47
CA ASN A 67 -12.04 -4.86 9.69
C ASN A 67 -11.70 -5.73 8.48
N GLU A 68 -10.90 -6.77 8.69
CA GLU A 68 -10.61 -7.83 7.72
C GLU A 68 -11.89 -8.65 7.46
N GLU A 69 -12.91 -8.01 6.91
CA GLU A 69 -13.86 -8.67 6.03
C GLU A 69 -13.36 -8.39 4.63
N ALA A 70 -12.64 -9.36 4.08
CA ALA A 70 -12.18 -9.48 2.70
C ALA A 70 -12.94 -8.55 1.74
N SER A 71 -12.44 -7.33 1.57
CA SER A 71 -12.93 -6.47 0.50
C SER A 71 -12.65 -7.23 -0.81
N PRO A 72 -13.65 -7.47 -1.67
CA PRO A 72 -13.45 -8.24 -2.87
C PRO A 72 -12.38 -7.53 -3.71
N ILE A 73 -11.23 -8.18 -3.89
CA ILE A 73 -10.18 -7.68 -4.78
C ILE A 73 -10.82 -7.56 -6.16
N ASP A 74 -10.95 -6.33 -6.64
CA ASP A 74 -11.46 -6.09 -7.98
C ASP A 74 -10.34 -6.31 -9.01
N PHE A 75 -10.27 -7.53 -9.52
CA PHE A 75 -9.32 -7.92 -10.55
C PHE A 75 -9.55 -7.21 -11.89
N SER A 76 -10.68 -6.52 -12.09
CA SER A 76 -10.98 -5.81 -13.35
C SER A 76 -10.11 -4.56 -13.56
N VAL A 77 -9.75 -3.88 -12.47
CA VAL A 77 -8.95 -2.65 -12.44
C VAL A 77 -7.47 -2.94 -12.71
N LEU A 78 -7.03 -4.17 -12.42
CA LEU A 78 -5.63 -4.56 -12.51
C LEU A 78 -5.11 -4.59 -13.96
N PRO A 79 -3.85 -4.17 -14.19
CA PRO A 79 -3.18 -4.37 -15.46
C PRO A 79 -3.12 -5.85 -15.86
N VAL A 80 -3.26 -6.13 -17.16
CA VAL A 80 -3.13 -7.51 -17.69
C VAL A 80 -1.80 -8.16 -17.30
N THR A 81 -0.73 -7.36 -17.21
CA THR A 81 0.59 -7.83 -16.82
C THR A 81 0.65 -8.33 -15.39
N THR A 82 -0.06 -7.69 -14.45
CA THR A 82 -0.12 -8.14 -13.05
C THR A 82 -1.00 -9.38 -12.93
N LEU A 83 -2.14 -9.42 -13.62
CA LEU A 83 -3.00 -10.61 -13.71
C LEU A 83 -2.24 -11.84 -14.23
N LEU A 84 -1.43 -11.67 -15.27
CA LEU A 84 -0.59 -12.75 -15.80
C LEU A 84 0.54 -13.16 -14.86
N LYS A 85 1.10 -12.24 -14.06
CA LYS A 85 2.11 -12.58 -13.05
C LYS A 85 1.49 -13.43 -11.94
N LEU A 86 0.37 -12.97 -11.37
CA LEU A 86 -0.39 -13.72 -10.37
C LEU A 86 -0.78 -15.10 -10.89
N GLY A 87 -1.34 -15.16 -12.09
CA GLY A 87 -1.70 -16.42 -12.73
C GLY A 87 -0.50 -17.37 -12.88
N LYS A 88 0.67 -16.85 -13.27
CA LYS A 88 1.88 -17.67 -13.41
C LYS A 88 2.50 -18.08 -12.08
N GLU A 89 2.30 -17.34 -11.01
CA GLU A 89 2.85 -17.69 -9.70
C GLU A 89 1.95 -18.72 -8.99
N PHE A 90 0.64 -18.50 -9.00
CA PHE A 90 -0.32 -19.28 -8.22
C PHE A 90 -1.16 -20.27 -9.03
N PHE A 91 -1.44 -19.98 -10.30
CA PHE A 91 -2.42 -20.71 -11.11
C PHE A 91 -1.84 -21.15 -12.48
N LYS A 92 -0.67 -21.79 -12.45
CA LYS A 92 0.08 -22.21 -13.67
C LYS A 92 -0.68 -23.17 -14.57
N GLU A 93 -1.62 -23.91 -14.01
CA GLU A 93 -2.37 -24.96 -14.69
C GLU A 93 -3.57 -24.43 -15.50
N GLU A 94 -4.00 -23.19 -15.23
CA GLU A 94 -5.17 -22.60 -15.86
C GLU A 94 -4.93 -22.25 -17.34
N GLU A 95 -5.83 -22.71 -18.21
CA GLU A 95 -5.72 -22.54 -19.66
C GLU A 95 -5.75 -21.06 -20.08
N ALA A 96 -6.54 -20.23 -19.39
CA ALA A 96 -6.66 -18.81 -19.67
C ALA A 96 -5.34 -18.05 -19.48
N ILE A 97 -4.51 -18.48 -18.52
CA ILE A 97 -3.21 -17.87 -18.24
C ILE A 97 -2.15 -18.42 -19.20
N ARG A 98 -2.16 -19.74 -19.44
CA ARG A 98 -1.18 -20.41 -20.32
C ARG A 98 -1.33 -20.02 -21.78
N PHE A 99 -2.56 -19.85 -22.25
CA PHE A 99 -2.87 -19.57 -23.66
C PHE A 99 -3.23 -18.12 -23.95
N TYR A 100 -3.02 -17.21 -22.99
CA TYR A 100 -3.36 -15.79 -23.15
C TYR A 100 -2.78 -15.15 -24.43
N TYR A 101 -1.56 -15.54 -24.83
CA TYR A 101 -0.93 -15.05 -26.08
C TYR A 101 -0.94 -16.08 -27.22
N ASN A 102 -1.62 -17.21 -27.06
CA ASN A 102 -1.64 -18.28 -28.05
C ASN A 102 -2.70 -18.02 -29.13
N LYS A 103 -2.25 -17.65 -30.33
CA LYS A 103 -3.15 -17.40 -31.49
C LYS A 103 -3.91 -18.65 -31.95
N ASN A 104 -3.40 -19.85 -31.64
CA ASN A 104 -4.03 -21.11 -32.07
C ASN A 104 -5.25 -21.47 -31.20
N LYS A 105 -5.45 -20.77 -30.08
CA LYS A 105 -6.64 -20.90 -29.26
C LYS A 105 -7.38 -19.54 -29.20
N PRO A 106 -8.32 -19.28 -30.14
CA PRO A 106 -8.94 -17.97 -30.27
C PRO A 106 -9.78 -17.57 -29.04
N GLU A 107 -10.32 -18.54 -28.30
CA GLU A 107 -11.13 -18.30 -27.11
C GLU A 107 -10.36 -17.62 -25.97
N GLN A 108 -9.08 -18.02 -25.77
CA GLN A 108 -8.21 -17.45 -24.74
C GLN A 108 -7.25 -16.37 -25.28
N TYR A 109 -7.19 -16.15 -26.59
CA TYR A 109 -6.25 -15.21 -27.20
C TYR A 109 -6.59 -13.76 -26.84
N LYS A 110 -5.73 -13.13 -26.01
CA LYS A 110 -5.85 -11.75 -25.52
C LYS A 110 -7.20 -11.43 -24.88
N ASN A 111 -7.89 -12.43 -24.36
CA ASN A 111 -9.19 -12.26 -23.75
C ASN A 111 -9.03 -11.88 -22.26
N LYS A 112 -9.14 -10.58 -21.96
CA LYS A 112 -8.97 -10.07 -20.59
C LYS A 112 -10.11 -10.53 -19.67
N GLU A 113 -11.34 -10.57 -20.15
CA GLU A 113 -12.51 -10.94 -19.34
C GLU A 113 -12.41 -12.39 -18.87
N LEU A 114 -12.02 -13.29 -19.77
CA LEU A 114 -11.83 -14.71 -19.47
C LEU A 114 -10.67 -14.91 -18.48
N LEU A 115 -9.59 -14.12 -18.61
CA LEU A 115 -8.47 -14.13 -17.65
C LEU A 115 -8.92 -13.67 -16.25
N ILE A 116 -9.72 -12.60 -16.16
CA ILE A 116 -10.26 -12.12 -14.88
C ILE A 116 -11.17 -13.19 -14.26
N ALA A 117 -12.11 -13.72 -15.02
CA ALA A 117 -13.05 -14.73 -14.53
C ALA A 117 -12.33 -15.97 -14.00
N CYS A 118 -11.32 -16.47 -14.73
CA CYS A 118 -10.48 -17.57 -14.26
C CYS A 118 -9.78 -17.20 -12.95
N ILE A 119 -9.04 -16.08 -12.90
CA ILE A 119 -8.30 -15.69 -11.69
C ILE A 119 -9.23 -15.50 -10.50
N SER A 120 -10.39 -14.87 -10.68
CA SER A 120 -11.37 -14.67 -9.61
C SER A 120 -11.94 -15.99 -9.09
N THR A 121 -12.26 -16.94 -9.99
CA THR A 121 -12.77 -18.26 -9.61
C THR A 121 -11.70 -19.08 -8.91
N SER A 122 -10.49 -19.14 -9.47
CA SER A 122 -9.35 -19.85 -8.89
C SER A 122 -8.97 -19.25 -7.54
N PHE A 123 -9.01 -17.91 -7.39
CA PHE A 123 -8.81 -17.22 -6.12
C PHE A 123 -9.84 -17.64 -5.06
N GLN A 124 -11.13 -17.67 -5.41
CA GLN A 124 -12.19 -18.11 -4.49
C GLN A 124 -12.04 -19.58 -4.08
N SER A 125 -11.59 -20.44 -5.01
CA SER A 125 -11.36 -21.87 -4.74
C SER A 125 -10.04 -22.16 -3.99
N SER A 126 -9.13 -21.19 -3.93
CA SER A 126 -7.80 -21.36 -3.35
C SER A 126 -7.81 -21.31 -1.82
N SER A 127 -6.75 -21.83 -1.20
CA SER A 127 -6.63 -21.85 0.26
C SER A 127 -6.44 -20.43 0.81
N SER A 128 -6.87 -20.21 2.06
CA SER A 128 -6.72 -18.91 2.73
C SER A 128 -5.27 -18.40 2.78
N ALA A 129 -4.28 -19.31 2.80
CA ALA A 129 -2.87 -18.94 2.73
C ALA A 129 -2.51 -18.31 1.37
N VAL A 130 -2.94 -18.92 0.27
CA VAL A 130 -2.70 -18.41 -1.10
C VAL A 130 -3.42 -17.09 -1.31
N GLN A 131 -4.65 -16.94 -0.80
CA GLN A 131 -5.38 -15.68 -0.88
C GLN A 131 -4.64 -14.54 -0.18
N LYS A 132 -4.08 -14.79 1.02
CA LYS A 132 -3.28 -13.80 1.76
C LYS A 132 -2.00 -13.42 1.03
N GLU A 133 -1.32 -14.39 0.41
CA GLU A 133 -0.13 -14.11 -0.40
C GLU A 133 -0.46 -13.24 -1.63
N ILE A 134 -1.58 -13.50 -2.30
CA ILE A 134 -2.05 -12.70 -3.43
C ILE A 134 -2.39 -11.27 -2.98
N VAL A 135 -3.06 -11.11 -1.84
CA VAL A 135 -3.34 -9.78 -1.26
C VAL A 135 -2.04 -9.04 -0.94
N ASN A 136 -1.06 -9.70 -0.32
CA ASN A 136 0.24 -9.11 -0.01
C ASN A 136 1.03 -8.67 -1.25
N LEU A 137 0.86 -9.35 -2.39
CA LEU A 137 1.48 -8.97 -3.66
C LEU A 137 0.79 -7.78 -4.35
N LEU A 138 -0.44 -7.47 -3.97
CA LEU A 138 -1.26 -6.40 -4.53
C LEU A 138 -1.29 -5.14 -3.66
N SER A 139 -0.92 -5.25 -2.38
CA SER A 139 -0.72 -4.13 -1.46
C SER A 139 0.61 -3.41 -1.69
#